data_AF-A0A354Q5Q4-F1
#
_entry.id   AF-A0A354Q5Q4-F1
#
_cell.length_a   1.000
_cell.length_b   1.000
_cell.length_c   1.000
_cell.angle_alpha   90.00
_cell.angle_beta   90.00
_cell.angle_gamma   90.00
#
_symmetry.space_group_name_H-M   'P 1'
#
loop_
_entity.id
_entity.type
_entity.pdbx_description
1 polymer ?
#
loop_
_entity_poly.entity_id
_entity_poly.type
_entity_poly.pdbx_seq_one_letter_code
_entity_poly.pdbx_strand_id
1 'polypeptide(L)'
;IAVFLLGISAFPVAKKIAAELGAELHGKADRISQVSSEPEADVFFTDAMEHLSTLFSEGVAIVGVCASAVLIRGVAGCLQNKLNEPPLIAVAEDGSAVVPLLGGHHGANDLAHQIADILGISPAVTTAGDLRFEIALDEPPEGFVLSNPEDVKHFTAELLSGEYVSLSSGDKPAAPDYMPGFYKWLQDSRLPFSENAKLRISLAAKPISGNAEHLVFQIAPDFSVKNIAVGVGCERGTDPEELITLVLNTLQENDISPERVAVVVSLDLKADEPAVHAVAKNLECSVRFFDAATLEALTPKLKNPSEIVFQEVGCHGVAEGAALAAVGDSGILLVPKVKSSGMSGAGRATCAIAESAEFLDPQMIGRAQGTLFIVGTGPGTPQWRLPESEKMLRKATDWVGYGLYLDLISDLHNGQKQHRFDLGQEEVRVRHALKLAAQGKTVALISSGDPGIYAMSSLVFELLETGKSG
;
A
#
# COMPACT_ATOMS: atom_id res chain seq x y z
N ILE A 1 -4.57 7.99 -10.73
CA ILE A 1 -5.55 9.10 -10.71
C ILE A 1 -4.86 10.32 -11.31
N ALA A 2 -5.52 11.08 -12.17
CA ALA A 2 -5.02 12.33 -12.73
C ALA A 2 -5.84 13.51 -12.19
N VAL A 3 -5.18 14.48 -11.55
CA VAL A 3 -5.81 15.73 -11.11
C VAL A 3 -5.62 16.78 -12.19
N PHE A 4 -6.71 17.17 -12.85
CA PHE A 4 -6.69 18.03 -14.02
C PHE A 4 -7.11 19.46 -13.68
N LEU A 5 -6.34 20.45 -14.12
CA LEU A 5 -6.69 21.86 -13.99
C LEU A 5 -6.41 22.70 -15.25
N LEU A 6 -7.21 23.75 -15.43
CA LEU A 6 -7.10 24.65 -16.58
C LEU A 6 -6.44 26.00 -16.26
N GLY A 7 -6.41 26.43 -15.00
CA GLY A 7 -5.99 27.79 -14.65
C GLY A 7 -5.43 27.88 -13.24
N ILE A 8 -4.61 28.91 -13.02
CA ILE A 8 -3.85 29.09 -11.77
C ILE A 8 -4.74 29.24 -10.53
N SER A 9 -5.97 29.73 -10.69
CA SER A 9 -6.97 29.83 -9.61
C SER A 9 -7.29 28.48 -8.98
N ALA A 10 -7.36 27.42 -9.79
CA ALA A 10 -7.64 26.06 -9.34
C ALA A 10 -6.44 25.40 -8.65
N PHE A 11 -5.24 25.97 -8.78
CA PHE A 11 -3.99 25.34 -8.38
C PHE A 11 -3.92 24.96 -6.90
N PRO A 12 -4.28 25.82 -5.93
CA PRO A 12 -4.20 25.46 -4.52
C PRO A 12 -5.07 24.25 -4.16
N VAL A 13 -6.28 24.18 -4.71
CA VAL A 13 -7.22 23.07 -4.51
C VAL A 13 -6.70 21.80 -5.19
N ALA A 14 -6.29 21.91 -6.46
CA ALA A 14 -5.77 20.78 -7.23
C ALA A 14 -4.49 20.19 -6.63
N LYS A 15 -3.55 21.02 -6.20
CA LYS A 15 -2.32 20.59 -5.54
C LYS A 15 -2.58 19.89 -4.22
N LYS A 16 -3.53 20.40 -3.41
CA LYS A 16 -3.94 19.76 -2.15
C LYS A 16 -4.50 18.36 -2.41
N ILE A 17 -5.43 18.24 -3.36
CA ILE A 17 -6.04 16.95 -3.73
C ILE A 17 -5.00 15.97 -4.26
N ALA A 18 -4.12 16.43 -5.17
CA ALA A 18 -3.07 15.58 -5.75
C ALA A 18 -2.10 15.04 -4.69
N ALA A 19 -1.69 15.89 -3.74
CA ALA A 19 -0.78 15.49 -2.67
C ALA A 19 -1.38 14.43 -1.73
N GLU A 20 -2.63 14.63 -1.28
CA GLU A 20 -3.30 13.70 -0.34
C GLU A 20 -3.69 12.38 -1.02
N LEU A 21 -4.01 12.39 -2.32
CA LEU A 21 -4.35 11.19 -3.07
C LEU A 21 -3.13 10.49 -3.70
N GLY A 22 -1.92 11.06 -3.60
CA GLY A 22 -0.73 10.56 -4.30
C GLY A 22 -0.91 10.53 -5.83
N ALA A 23 -1.65 11.48 -6.38
CA ALA A 23 -2.04 11.55 -7.79
C ALA A 23 -1.15 12.53 -8.58
N GLU A 24 -1.05 12.32 -9.90
CA GLU A 24 -0.32 13.24 -10.80
C GLU A 24 -1.15 14.49 -11.07
N LEU A 25 -0.51 15.65 -11.06
CA LEU A 25 -1.11 16.95 -11.35
C LEU A 25 -0.91 17.32 -12.82
N HIS A 26 -2.00 17.46 -13.57
CA HIS A 26 -2.00 17.80 -14.99
C HIS A 26 -2.48 19.24 -15.20
N GLY A 27 -1.61 20.09 -15.72
CA GLY A 27 -1.87 21.52 -15.92
C GLY A 27 -1.84 21.95 -17.38
N LYS A 28 -2.71 22.89 -17.77
CA LYS A 28 -2.68 23.46 -19.11
C LYS A 28 -1.44 24.35 -19.31
N ALA A 29 -0.58 23.99 -20.27
CA ALA A 29 0.75 24.56 -20.45
C ALA A 29 0.78 26.10 -20.57
N ASP A 30 -0.19 26.68 -21.28
CA ASP A 30 -0.30 28.13 -21.54
C ASP A 30 -0.86 28.95 -20.37
N ARG A 31 -1.31 28.28 -19.29
CA ARG A 31 -1.95 28.92 -18.13
C ARG A 31 -1.31 28.54 -16.79
N ILE A 32 -0.60 27.42 -16.76
CA ILE A 32 0.06 26.84 -15.58
C ILE A 32 1.60 27.00 -15.69
N SER A 33 2.06 27.97 -16.47
CA SER A 33 3.46 28.41 -16.43
C SER A 33 3.56 29.91 -16.73
N GLN A 34 4.00 30.71 -15.72
CA GLN A 34 4.70 32.01 -15.80
C GLN A 34 4.61 32.88 -14.52
N VAL A 35 4.57 32.32 -13.30
CA VAL A 35 4.67 33.17 -12.07
C VAL A 35 5.65 32.65 -11.00
N SER A 36 6.19 31.43 -11.09
CA SER A 36 7.18 30.95 -10.11
C SER A 36 8.26 30.03 -10.69
N SER A 37 9.36 29.84 -9.95
CA SER A 37 10.60 29.18 -10.36
C SER A 37 10.60 27.65 -10.32
N GLU A 38 9.44 27.02 -10.09
CA GLU A 38 9.25 25.56 -10.09
C GLU A 38 8.13 25.17 -11.08
N PRO A 39 8.19 23.99 -11.74
CA PRO A 39 7.06 23.49 -12.50
C PRO A 39 5.89 23.23 -11.55
N GLU A 40 4.78 23.94 -11.77
CA GLU A 40 3.61 23.88 -10.89
C GLU A 40 2.84 22.54 -11.05
N ALA A 41 2.90 21.89 -12.22
CA ALA A 41 2.26 20.61 -12.51
C ALA A 41 3.29 19.52 -12.90
N ASP A 42 2.93 18.25 -12.70
CA ASP A 42 3.73 17.08 -13.07
C ASP A 42 3.69 16.81 -14.59
N VAL A 43 2.53 17.04 -15.20
CA VAL A 43 2.28 16.85 -16.63
C VAL A 43 1.64 18.10 -17.23
N PHE A 44 2.12 18.52 -18.40
CA PHE A 44 1.58 19.67 -19.12
C PHE A 44 0.88 19.25 -20.41
N PHE A 45 -0.28 19.84 -20.69
CA PHE A 45 -1.04 19.61 -21.93
C PHE A 45 -1.43 20.93 -22.60
N THR A 46 -1.66 20.90 -23.92
CA THR A 46 -2.06 22.08 -24.71
C THR A 46 -3.55 22.09 -25.07
N ASP A 47 -4.09 20.93 -25.45
CA ASP A 47 -5.52 20.76 -25.77
C ASP A 47 -6.22 20.01 -24.64
N ALA A 48 -7.18 20.69 -24.00
CA ALA A 48 -7.92 20.13 -22.87
C ALA A 48 -8.84 18.97 -23.26
N MET A 49 -9.47 19.04 -24.43
CA MET A 49 -10.47 18.04 -24.85
C MET A 49 -9.77 16.75 -25.27
N GLU A 50 -8.69 16.89 -26.06
CA GLU A 50 -7.86 15.75 -26.44
C GLU A 50 -7.25 15.06 -25.21
N HIS A 51 -6.69 15.83 -24.28
CA HIS A 51 -6.07 15.27 -23.07
C HIS A 51 -7.07 14.52 -22.19
N LEU A 52 -8.25 15.11 -21.94
CA LEU A 52 -9.32 14.44 -21.18
C LEU A 52 -9.81 13.17 -21.89
N SER A 53 -10.00 13.22 -23.21
CA SER A 53 -10.43 12.08 -24.00
C SER A 53 -9.41 10.93 -23.95
N THR A 54 -8.12 11.23 -24.01
CA THR A 54 -7.04 10.24 -23.93
C THR A 54 -7.00 9.58 -22.56
N LEU A 55 -6.92 10.38 -21.48
CA LEU A 55 -6.90 9.85 -20.10
C LEU A 55 -8.11 8.94 -19.83
N PHE A 56 -9.30 9.37 -20.23
CA PHE A 56 -10.52 8.61 -20.00
C PHE A 56 -10.56 7.31 -20.81
N SER A 57 -10.07 7.33 -22.05
CA SER A 57 -9.99 6.12 -22.91
C SER A 57 -8.95 5.12 -22.42
N GLU A 58 -7.92 5.58 -21.72
CA GLU A 58 -6.89 4.76 -21.07
C GLU A 58 -7.35 4.20 -19.71
N GLY A 59 -8.58 4.48 -19.28
CA GLY A 59 -9.12 4.00 -18.00
C GLY A 59 -8.59 4.77 -16.79
N VAL A 60 -8.00 5.95 -16.98
CA VAL A 60 -7.48 6.77 -15.89
C VAL A 60 -8.63 7.48 -15.18
N ALA A 61 -8.72 7.33 -13.85
CA ALA A 61 -9.63 8.14 -13.02
C ALA A 61 -9.22 9.62 -13.06
N ILE A 62 -10.17 10.51 -13.37
CA ILE A 62 -9.93 11.95 -13.56
C ILE A 62 -10.64 12.75 -12.47
N VAL A 63 -9.89 13.60 -11.79
CA VAL A 63 -10.40 14.63 -10.87
C VAL A 63 -10.16 15.99 -11.50
N GLY A 64 -11.20 16.56 -12.11
CA GLY A 64 -11.11 17.86 -12.76
C GLY A 64 -11.46 19.01 -11.83
N VAL A 65 -10.47 19.82 -11.48
CA VAL A 65 -10.65 21.08 -10.74
C VAL A 65 -10.97 22.19 -11.74
N CYS A 66 -12.17 22.11 -12.30
CA CYS A 66 -12.73 23.06 -13.25
C CYS A 66 -14.26 22.85 -13.37
N ALA A 67 -14.92 23.66 -14.21
CA ALA A 67 -16.35 23.49 -14.45
C ALA A 67 -16.68 22.10 -15.01
N SER A 68 -17.68 21.43 -14.44
CA SER A 68 -18.14 20.09 -14.85
C SER A 68 -18.44 19.98 -16.35
N ALA A 69 -18.94 21.05 -16.97
CA ALA A 69 -19.22 21.09 -18.41
C ALA A 69 -17.97 20.90 -19.29
N VAL A 70 -16.77 21.26 -18.80
CA VAL A 70 -15.51 20.98 -19.52
C VAL A 70 -15.28 19.48 -19.54
N LEU A 71 -15.36 18.83 -18.39
CA LEU A 71 -15.12 17.40 -18.23
C LEU A 71 -16.10 16.58 -19.06
N ILE A 72 -17.40 16.86 -18.94
CA ILE A 72 -18.46 16.16 -19.69
C ILE A 72 -18.22 16.28 -21.20
N ARG A 73 -17.87 17.48 -21.69
CA ARG A 73 -17.59 17.68 -23.13
C ARG A 73 -16.31 16.98 -23.58
N GLY A 74 -15.27 16.98 -22.73
CA GLY A 74 -13.99 16.35 -23.02
C GLY A 74 -14.09 14.84 -23.19
N VAL A 75 -14.95 14.18 -22.42
CA VAL A 75 -15.13 12.72 -22.48
C VAL A 75 -16.32 12.28 -23.33
N ALA A 76 -17.14 13.21 -23.86
CA ALA A 76 -18.40 12.90 -24.53
C ALA A 76 -18.25 11.89 -25.69
N GLY A 77 -17.13 11.93 -26.42
CA GLY A 77 -16.84 10.99 -27.51
C GLY A 77 -16.52 9.57 -27.06
N CYS A 78 -16.17 9.38 -25.78
CA CYS A 78 -15.77 8.11 -25.17
C CYS A 78 -16.94 7.38 -24.48
N LEU A 79 -18.10 8.03 -24.33
CA LEU A 79 -19.26 7.49 -23.59
C LEU A 79 -20.01 6.46 -24.43
N GLN A 80 -19.61 5.19 -24.35
CA GLN A 80 -20.28 4.10 -25.06
C GLN A 80 -20.85 3.01 -24.14
N ASN A 81 -20.17 2.71 -23.04
CA ASN A 81 -20.59 1.67 -22.10
C ASN A 81 -20.34 2.11 -20.66
N LYS A 82 -21.44 2.43 -19.94
CA LYS A 82 -21.44 2.84 -18.53
C LYS A 82 -20.67 1.87 -17.62
N LEU A 83 -20.60 0.58 -17.98
CA LEU A 83 -19.95 -0.46 -17.18
C LEU A 83 -18.42 -0.45 -17.28
N ASN A 84 -17.80 0.32 -18.18
CA ASN A 84 -16.34 0.37 -18.35
C ASN A 84 -15.78 1.80 -18.24
N GLU A 85 -16.58 2.75 -17.77
CA GLU A 85 -16.18 4.17 -17.66
C GLU A 85 -15.37 4.40 -16.38
N PRO A 86 -14.13 4.93 -16.47
CA PRO A 86 -13.37 5.25 -15.27
C PRO A 86 -14.02 6.41 -14.49
N PRO A 87 -13.69 6.57 -13.19
CA PRO A 87 -14.19 7.68 -12.39
C PRO A 87 -13.92 9.05 -13.01
N LEU A 88 -14.95 9.88 -13.08
CA LEU A 88 -14.83 11.29 -13.47
C LEU A 88 -15.49 12.17 -12.41
N ILE A 89 -14.69 12.99 -11.74
CA ILE A 89 -15.14 13.87 -10.64
C ILE A 89 -14.88 15.32 -11.03
N ALA A 90 -15.88 16.18 -10.87
CA ALA A 90 -15.72 17.63 -10.96
C ALA A 90 -15.55 18.25 -9.58
N VAL A 91 -14.57 19.13 -9.44
CA VAL A 91 -14.34 19.92 -8.22
C VAL A 91 -14.36 21.39 -8.59
N ALA A 92 -15.08 22.21 -7.81
CA ALA A 92 -15.07 23.66 -7.99
C ALA A 92 -13.66 24.23 -7.73
N GLU A 93 -13.25 25.25 -8.47
CA GLU A 93 -11.89 25.82 -8.34
C GLU A 93 -11.60 26.40 -6.95
N ASP A 94 -12.63 26.79 -6.22
CA ASP A 94 -12.57 27.27 -4.83
C ASP A 94 -12.75 26.15 -3.78
N GLY A 95 -12.91 24.90 -4.23
CA GLY A 95 -13.11 23.73 -3.36
C GLY A 95 -14.51 23.64 -2.73
N SER A 96 -15.46 24.48 -3.15
CA SER A 96 -16.80 24.54 -2.54
C SER A 96 -17.73 23.38 -2.89
N ALA A 97 -17.40 22.59 -3.92
CA ALA A 97 -18.21 21.47 -4.37
C ALA A 97 -17.34 20.34 -4.96
N VAL A 98 -17.75 19.10 -4.68
CA VAL A 98 -17.23 17.87 -5.28
C VAL A 98 -18.40 17.09 -5.86
N VAL A 99 -18.37 16.81 -7.16
CA VAL A 99 -19.48 16.21 -7.88
C VAL A 99 -18.98 14.99 -8.68
N PRO A 100 -19.36 13.76 -8.31
CA PRO A 100 -19.12 12.60 -9.16
C PRO A 100 -19.99 12.71 -10.42
N LEU A 101 -19.38 12.62 -11.60
CA LEU A 101 -20.05 12.77 -12.89
C LEU A 101 -20.30 11.42 -13.58
N LEU A 102 -19.28 10.57 -13.66
CA LEU A 102 -19.29 9.27 -14.34
C LEU A 102 -18.44 8.26 -13.57
N GLY A 103 -18.55 6.98 -13.94
CA GLY A 103 -17.77 5.91 -13.34
C GLY A 103 -18.20 5.53 -11.92
N GLY A 104 -19.47 5.75 -11.56
CA GLY A 104 -20.03 5.29 -10.29
C GLY A 104 -20.25 3.78 -10.18
N HIS A 105 -19.70 2.99 -11.12
CA HIS A 105 -19.51 1.53 -11.00
C HIS A 105 -18.01 1.16 -10.85
N HIS A 106 -17.14 2.17 -10.73
CA HIS A 106 -15.70 2.04 -10.52
C HIS A 106 -15.18 2.98 -9.42
N GLY A 107 -16.02 3.30 -8.42
CA GLY A 107 -15.58 4.05 -7.24
C GLY A 107 -15.60 5.57 -7.38
N ALA A 108 -16.35 6.15 -8.35
CA ALA A 108 -16.46 7.60 -8.45
C ALA A 108 -17.11 8.26 -7.22
N ASN A 109 -18.07 7.59 -6.59
CA ASN A 109 -18.69 8.09 -5.35
C ASN A 109 -17.70 8.04 -4.20
N ASP A 110 -16.99 6.92 -4.01
CA ASP A 110 -15.97 6.76 -2.98
C ASP A 110 -14.85 7.80 -3.12
N LEU A 111 -14.36 7.99 -4.35
CA LEU A 111 -13.36 9.02 -4.64
C LEU A 111 -13.90 10.43 -4.37
N ALA A 112 -15.17 10.70 -4.67
CA ALA A 112 -15.81 11.96 -4.31
C ALA A 112 -15.91 12.16 -2.80
N HIS A 113 -16.18 11.11 -2.01
CA HIS A 113 -16.14 11.16 -0.55
C HIS A 113 -14.74 11.47 -0.02
N GLN A 114 -13.71 10.78 -0.51
CA GLN A 114 -12.31 11.04 -0.12
C GLN A 114 -11.91 12.50 -0.41
N ILE A 115 -12.24 13.02 -1.59
CA ILE A 115 -11.95 14.42 -1.95
C ILE A 115 -12.73 15.39 -1.07
N ALA A 116 -14.01 15.10 -0.79
CA ALA A 116 -14.83 15.94 0.07
C ALA A 116 -14.28 15.98 1.51
N ASP A 117 -13.77 14.87 2.03
CA ASP A 117 -13.08 14.80 3.33
C ASP A 117 -11.80 15.66 3.33
N ILE A 118 -10.98 15.56 2.28
CA ILE A 118 -9.78 16.41 2.11
C ILE A 118 -10.16 17.90 2.13
N LEU A 119 -11.28 18.27 1.55
CA LEU A 119 -11.76 19.64 1.46
C LEU A 119 -12.60 20.09 2.66
N GLY A 120 -13.03 19.16 3.53
CA GLY A 120 -13.90 19.45 4.67
C GLY A 120 -15.32 19.85 4.28
N ILE A 121 -15.86 19.30 3.19
CA ILE A 121 -17.22 19.54 2.70
C ILE A 121 -17.98 18.22 2.51
N SER A 122 -19.25 18.29 2.10
CA SER A 122 -20.01 17.10 1.69
C SER A 122 -20.00 16.95 0.16
N PRO A 123 -19.83 15.73 -0.38
CA PRO A 123 -19.90 15.51 -1.82
C PRO A 123 -21.35 15.61 -2.31
N ALA A 124 -21.54 16.06 -3.54
CA ALA A 124 -22.83 16.14 -4.20
C ALA A 124 -23.19 14.82 -4.89
N VAL A 125 -23.21 13.72 -4.14
CA VAL A 125 -23.66 12.41 -4.62
C VAL A 125 -25.17 12.48 -4.88
N THR A 126 -25.61 12.00 -6.05
CA THR A 126 -27.03 12.05 -6.45
C THR A 126 -27.65 10.65 -6.63
N THR A 127 -26.84 9.60 -6.56
CA THR A 127 -27.33 8.22 -6.70
C THR A 127 -28.19 7.86 -5.50
N ALA A 128 -29.48 7.57 -5.74
CA ALA A 128 -30.47 7.35 -4.68
C ALA A 128 -30.15 6.12 -3.80
N GLY A 129 -29.51 5.10 -4.37
CA GLY A 129 -29.05 3.92 -3.64
C GLY A 129 -27.97 4.29 -2.61
N ASP A 130 -26.88 4.90 -3.06
CA ASP A 130 -25.78 5.35 -2.21
C ASP A 130 -26.24 6.31 -1.11
N LEU A 131 -27.06 7.31 -1.43
CA LEU A 131 -27.56 8.25 -0.42
C LEU A 131 -28.38 7.59 0.68
N ARG A 132 -29.12 6.53 0.35
CA ARG A 132 -30.04 5.88 1.29
C ARG A 132 -29.38 4.74 2.06
N PHE A 133 -28.50 4.00 1.39
CA PHE A 133 -27.92 2.76 1.91
C PHE A 133 -26.43 2.86 2.19
N GLU A 134 -25.74 3.94 1.78
CA GLU A 134 -24.28 4.12 1.94
C GLU A 134 -23.47 2.92 1.42
N ILE A 135 -23.92 2.33 0.31
CA ILE A 135 -23.31 1.15 -0.32
C ILE A 135 -23.68 1.06 -1.80
N ALA A 136 -22.72 0.62 -2.62
CA ALA A 136 -22.92 0.25 -4.02
C ALA A 136 -22.82 -1.28 -4.17
N LEU A 137 -23.95 -1.96 -4.33
CA LEU A 137 -24.01 -3.45 -4.35
C LEU A 137 -23.34 -4.08 -5.58
N ASP A 138 -23.13 -3.31 -6.63
CA ASP A 138 -22.39 -3.66 -7.84
C ASP A 138 -20.88 -3.39 -7.75
N GLU A 139 -20.41 -2.71 -6.71
CA GLU A 139 -18.99 -2.48 -6.40
C GLU A 139 -18.61 -3.16 -5.08
N PRO A 140 -18.51 -4.50 -5.03
CA PRO A 140 -18.08 -5.17 -3.81
C PRO A 140 -16.60 -4.86 -3.48
N PRO A 141 -16.18 -5.08 -2.22
CA PRO A 141 -14.77 -4.95 -1.82
C PRO A 141 -13.85 -5.85 -2.64
N GLU A 142 -12.57 -5.48 -2.67
CA GLU A 142 -11.54 -6.24 -3.38
C GLU A 142 -11.58 -7.74 -3.02
N GLY A 143 -11.48 -8.58 -4.05
CA GLY A 143 -11.54 -10.03 -3.90
C GLY A 143 -12.94 -10.63 -3.93
N PHE A 144 -13.99 -9.81 -4.02
CA PHE A 144 -15.35 -10.26 -4.23
C PHE A 144 -15.86 -9.78 -5.58
N VAL A 145 -16.71 -10.59 -6.21
CA VAL A 145 -17.39 -10.26 -7.47
C VAL A 145 -18.86 -10.58 -7.35
N LEU A 146 -19.70 -9.72 -7.92
CA LEU A 146 -21.12 -10.00 -8.03
C LEU A 146 -21.38 -10.89 -9.26
N SER A 147 -22.07 -12.01 -9.04
CA SER A 147 -22.27 -13.05 -10.07
C SER A 147 -23.38 -12.70 -11.06
N ASN A 148 -24.36 -11.90 -10.64
CA ASN A 148 -25.53 -11.51 -11.42
C ASN A 148 -25.69 -9.97 -11.42
N PRO A 149 -24.73 -9.21 -11.99
CA PRO A 149 -24.76 -7.75 -12.02
C PRO A 149 -25.97 -7.16 -12.75
N GLU A 150 -26.57 -7.92 -13.67
CA GLU A 150 -27.78 -7.55 -14.39
C GLU A 150 -28.99 -7.31 -13.47
N ASP A 151 -29.01 -7.95 -12.29
CA ASP A 151 -30.14 -7.91 -11.36
C ASP A 151 -30.06 -6.76 -10.35
N VAL A 152 -28.90 -6.11 -10.19
CA VAL A 152 -28.66 -5.07 -9.16
C VAL A 152 -29.65 -3.92 -9.26
N LYS A 153 -30.00 -3.51 -10.48
CA LYS A 153 -30.93 -2.40 -10.71
C LYS A 153 -32.31 -2.70 -10.16
N HIS A 154 -32.82 -3.90 -10.44
CA HIS A 154 -34.13 -4.32 -9.93
C HIS A 154 -34.07 -4.48 -8.41
N PHE A 155 -33.04 -5.15 -7.92
CA PHE A 155 -32.82 -5.36 -6.49
C PHE A 155 -32.78 -4.04 -5.70
N THR A 156 -32.04 -3.04 -6.21
CA THR A 156 -31.94 -1.71 -5.59
C THR A 156 -33.25 -0.93 -5.68
N ALA A 157 -34.03 -1.09 -6.75
CA ALA A 157 -35.34 -0.46 -6.87
C ALA A 157 -36.35 -1.00 -5.84
N GLU A 158 -36.32 -2.30 -5.57
CA GLU A 158 -37.14 -2.92 -4.51
C GLU A 158 -36.72 -2.41 -3.11
N LEU A 159 -35.41 -2.31 -2.83
CA LEU A 159 -34.91 -1.70 -1.60
C LEU A 159 -35.41 -0.25 -1.42
N LEU A 160 -35.34 0.56 -2.48
CA LEU A 160 -35.82 1.95 -2.46
C LEU A 160 -37.34 2.05 -2.21
N SER A 161 -38.08 1.01 -2.60
CA SER A 161 -39.53 0.87 -2.38
C SER A 161 -39.89 0.42 -0.96
N GLY A 162 -38.89 0.15 -0.11
CA GLY A 162 -39.07 -0.18 1.31
C GLY A 162 -38.99 -1.67 1.64
N GLU A 163 -38.58 -2.51 0.68
CA GLU A 163 -38.32 -3.92 0.95
C GLU A 163 -37.09 -4.12 1.83
N TYR A 164 -37.08 -5.22 2.57
CA TYR A 164 -35.97 -5.63 3.42
C TYR A 164 -35.10 -6.66 2.69
N VAL A 165 -33.85 -6.80 3.14
CA VAL A 165 -32.89 -7.79 2.65
C VAL A 165 -32.48 -8.78 3.74
N SER A 166 -32.37 -10.05 3.39
CA SER A 166 -31.84 -11.11 4.24
C SER A 166 -30.43 -11.49 3.79
N LEU A 167 -29.57 -11.83 4.75
CA LEU A 167 -28.30 -12.47 4.47
C LEU A 167 -28.53 -13.99 4.52
N SER A 168 -28.53 -14.63 3.35
CA SER A 168 -28.62 -16.08 3.30
C SER A 168 -27.26 -16.69 3.60
N SER A 169 -27.16 -17.26 4.79
CA SER A 169 -26.17 -18.28 5.10
C SER A 169 -26.57 -19.61 4.44
N GLY A 170 -26.69 -19.63 3.11
CA GLY A 170 -27.01 -20.85 2.37
C GLY A 170 -25.83 -21.80 2.47
N ASP A 171 -25.99 -22.85 3.29
CA ASP A 171 -24.99 -23.86 3.65
C ASP A 171 -23.72 -23.27 4.28
N LYS A 172 -23.66 -23.22 5.62
CA LYS A 172 -22.42 -22.94 6.36
C LYS A 172 -21.58 -24.23 6.49
N PRO A 173 -20.58 -24.53 5.64
CA PRO A 173 -19.36 -25.09 6.19
C PRO A 173 -18.75 -24.03 7.13
N ALA A 174 -17.94 -24.42 8.10
CA ALA A 174 -17.24 -23.47 8.97
C ALA A 174 -16.65 -22.34 8.11
N ALA A 175 -17.18 -21.12 8.24
CA ALA A 175 -16.88 -20.02 7.35
C ALA A 175 -15.38 -19.73 7.42
N PRO A 176 -14.61 -19.80 6.32
CA PRO A 176 -13.24 -19.32 6.34
C PRO A 176 -13.23 -17.80 6.53
N ASP A 177 -12.24 -17.28 7.25
CA ASP A 177 -12.26 -15.93 7.82
C ASP A 177 -11.97 -14.77 6.83
N TYR A 178 -12.18 -14.97 5.52
CA TYR A 178 -12.32 -13.86 4.54
C TYR A 178 -13.76 -13.33 4.47
N MET A 179 -14.73 -14.15 4.89
CA MET A 179 -16.15 -13.78 4.95
C MET A 179 -16.47 -12.58 5.87
N PRO A 180 -15.75 -12.30 6.98
CA PRO A 180 -15.98 -11.13 7.83
C PRO A 180 -15.83 -9.79 7.12
N GLY A 181 -14.88 -9.61 6.20
CA GLY A 181 -14.71 -8.34 5.47
C GLY A 181 -15.91 -8.02 4.58
N PHE A 182 -16.40 -9.02 3.84
CA PHE A 182 -17.61 -8.93 3.04
C PHE A 182 -18.86 -8.64 3.88
N TYR A 183 -19.04 -9.36 4.99
CA TYR A 183 -20.21 -9.13 5.86
C TYR A 183 -20.11 -7.81 6.62
N LYS A 184 -18.90 -7.37 6.98
CA LYS A 184 -18.67 -6.06 7.59
C LYS A 184 -19.03 -4.94 6.62
N TRP A 185 -18.60 -5.03 5.36
CA TRP A 185 -19.01 -4.10 4.30
C TRP A 185 -20.54 -3.97 4.20
N LEU A 186 -21.27 -5.10 4.23
CA LEU A 186 -22.74 -5.07 4.26
C LEU A 186 -23.29 -4.51 5.58
N GLN A 187 -22.68 -4.79 6.73
CA GLN A 187 -23.14 -4.33 8.05
C GLN A 187 -22.89 -2.84 8.30
N ASP A 188 -21.81 -2.30 7.74
CA ASP A 188 -21.46 -0.88 7.83
C ASP A 188 -22.38 -0.02 6.93
N SER A 189 -23.14 -0.65 6.03
CA SER A 189 -24.18 -0.01 5.22
C SER A 189 -25.46 0.29 6.01
N ARG A 190 -26.36 1.07 5.41
CA ARG A 190 -27.72 1.33 5.91
C ARG A 190 -28.79 0.44 5.25
N LEU A 191 -28.41 -0.73 4.74
CA LEU A 191 -29.36 -1.68 4.16
C LEU A 191 -30.41 -2.13 5.21
N PRO A 192 -31.70 -2.23 4.84
CA PRO A 192 -32.76 -2.65 5.75
C PRO A 192 -32.76 -4.17 5.95
N PHE A 193 -32.00 -4.67 6.92
CA PHE A 193 -31.89 -6.11 7.18
C PHE A 193 -33.10 -6.71 7.91
N SER A 194 -33.56 -7.89 7.49
CA SER A 194 -34.58 -8.71 8.19
C SER A 194 -34.41 -10.20 7.86
N GLU A 195 -34.67 -11.08 8.83
CA GLU A 195 -34.64 -12.54 8.62
C GLU A 195 -35.75 -13.00 7.67
N ASN A 196 -36.90 -12.32 7.67
CA ASN A 196 -38.04 -12.58 6.81
C ASN A 196 -38.14 -11.52 5.70
N ALA A 197 -37.05 -11.34 4.96
CA ALA A 197 -36.97 -10.40 3.86
C ALA A 197 -37.31 -11.06 2.51
N LYS A 198 -37.94 -10.28 1.62
CA LYS A 198 -38.16 -10.65 0.22
C LYS A 198 -36.84 -10.76 -0.54
N LEU A 199 -35.96 -9.79 -0.34
CA LEU A 199 -34.68 -9.72 -1.00
C LEU A 199 -33.61 -10.51 -0.25
N ARG A 200 -32.62 -11.00 -0.99
CA ARG A 200 -31.57 -11.87 -0.46
C ARG A 200 -30.20 -11.52 -1.00
N ILE A 201 -29.20 -11.50 -0.12
CA ILE A 201 -27.78 -11.46 -0.49
C ILE A 201 -27.11 -12.72 0.05
N SER A 202 -26.27 -13.36 -0.75
CA SER A 202 -25.44 -14.49 -0.32
C SER A 202 -24.01 -14.38 -0.84
N LEU A 203 -23.06 -14.91 -0.07
CA LEU A 203 -21.70 -15.16 -0.52
C LEU A 203 -21.56 -16.67 -0.79
N ALA A 204 -21.12 -17.05 -1.98
CA ALA A 204 -21.03 -18.44 -2.41
C ALA A 204 -19.59 -18.83 -2.74
N ALA A 205 -19.14 -19.97 -2.21
CA ALA A 205 -17.84 -20.57 -2.55
C ALA A 205 -17.88 -21.37 -3.87
N LYS A 206 -19.07 -21.57 -4.44
CA LYS A 206 -19.31 -22.26 -5.71
C LYS A 206 -20.32 -21.47 -6.53
N PRO A 207 -20.30 -21.60 -7.87
CA PRO A 207 -21.26 -20.91 -8.72
C PRO A 207 -22.70 -21.30 -8.38
N ILE A 208 -23.47 -20.34 -7.86
CA ILE A 208 -24.92 -20.44 -7.72
C ILE A 208 -25.57 -19.31 -8.53
N SER A 209 -26.71 -19.58 -9.14
CA SER A 209 -27.44 -18.58 -9.93
C SER A 209 -28.25 -17.67 -9.00
N GLY A 210 -28.06 -16.36 -9.16
CA GLY A 210 -28.93 -15.35 -8.56
C GLY A 210 -30.16 -15.06 -9.42
N ASN A 211 -30.93 -14.05 -9.00
CA ASN A 211 -32.03 -13.45 -9.76
C ASN A 211 -32.34 -12.04 -9.21
N ALA A 212 -33.38 -11.39 -9.76
CA ALA A 212 -33.83 -10.06 -9.38
C ALA A 212 -34.17 -9.85 -7.87
N GLU A 213 -34.42 -10.93 -7.11
CA GLU A 213 -34.66 -10.92 -5.66
C GLU A 213 -33.49 -11.52 -4.87
N HIS A 214 -32.45 -12.03 -5.54
CA HIS A 214 -31.30 -12.71 -4.92
C HIS A 214 -29.98 -12.34 -5.59
N LEU A 215 -29.20 -11.47 -4.96
CA LEU A 215 -27.82 -11.17 -5.37
C LEU A 215 -26.83 -12.18 -4.79
N VAL A 216 -25.94 -12.67 -5.65
CA VAL A 216 -24.93 -13.68 -5.30
C VAL A 216 -23.54 -13.11 -5.49
N PHE A 217 -22.78 -12.99 -4.41
CA PHE A 217 -21.37 -12.65 -4.45
C PHE A 217 -20.53 -13.91 -4.41
N GLN A 218 -19.36 -13.86 -5.06
CA GLN A 218 -18.35 -14.92 -5.05
C GLN A 218 -16.99 -14.30 -4.77
N ILE A 219 -16.04 -15.14 -4.38
CA ILE A 219 -14.63 -14.73 -4.36
C ILE A 219 -14.16 -14.66 -5.81
N ALA A 220 -13.46 -13.59 -6.19
CA ALA A 220 -12.94 -13.46 -7.54
C ALA A 220 -12.01 -14.66 -7.86
N PRO A 221 -12.14 -15.32 -9.03
CA PRO A 221 -11.39 -16.54 -9.34
C PRO A 221 -9.86 -16.38 -9.30
N ASP A 222 -9.39 -15.15 -9.50
CA ASP A 222 -8.01 -14.70 -9.51
C ASP A 222 -7.55 -14.11 -8.16
N PHE A 223 -8.46 -14.01 -7.18
CA PHE A 223 -8.11 -13.49 -5.87
C PHE A 223 -7.49 -14.57 -4.98
N SER A 224 -6.16 -14.65 -5.06
CA SER A 224 -5.39 -15.50 -4.16
C SER A 224 -5.43 -14.94 -2.74
N VAL A 225 -6.03 -15.70 -1.82
CA VAL A 225 -6.16 -15.30 -0.41
C VAL A 225 -4.78 -15.14 0.21
N LYS A 226 -4.35 -13.89 0.39
CA LYS A 226 -3.07 -13.50 1.00
C LYS A 226 -3.12 -13.62 2.53
N ASN A 227 -3.13 -14.84 3.05
CA ASN A 227 -3.24 -15.10 4.50
C ASN A 227 -2.09 -15.97 5.07
N ILE A 228 -1.07 -16.27 4.26
CA ILE A 228 0.10 -17.04 4.70
C ILE A 228 1.27 -16.10 5.00
N ALA A 229 1.89 -16.30 6.16
CA ALA A 229 3.17 -15.70 6.52
C ALA A 229 4.26 -16.78 6.52
N VAL A 230 5.35 -16.53 5.79
CA VAL A 230 6.52 -17.41 5.77
C VAL A 230 7.61 -16.80 6.64
N GLY A 231 7.82 -17.38 7.81
CA GLY A 231 8.93 -17.01 8.68
C GLY A 231 10.20 -17.70 8.24
N VAL A 232 11.28 -16.95 8.05
CA VAL A 232 12.57 -17.47 7.59
C VAL A 232 13.70 -17.07 8.52
N GLY A 233 14.74 -17.88 8.57
CA GLY A 233 16.00 -17.52 9.22
C GLY A 233 17.15 -18.38 8.70
N CYS A 234 18.29 -17.75 8.44
CA CYS A 234 19.50 -18.41 7.99
C CYS A 234 20.76 -17.84 8.65
N GLU A 235 21.91 -18.47 8.45
CA GLU A 235 23.21 -17.88 8.77
C GLU A 235 23.56 -16.73 7.82
N ARG A 236 24.47 -15.84 8.21
CA ARG A 236 24.93 -14.75 7.33
C ARG A 236 25.59 -15.31 6.06
N GLY A 237 25.26 -14.71 4.93
CA GLY A 237 25.81 -15.10 3.62
C GLY A 237 25.36 -16.49 3.20
N THR A 238 24.13 -16.86 3.54
CA THR A 238 23.49 -18.08 3.01
C THR A 238 23.20 -17.86 1.53
N ASP A 239 23.39 -18.89 0.71
CA ASP A 239 23.05 -18.81 -0.71
C ASP A 239 21.53 -18.56 -0.84
N PRO A 240 21.11 -17.49 -1.56
CA PRO A 240 19.70 -17.23 -1.82
C PRO A 240 18.94 -18.45 -2.34
N GLU A 241 19.55 -19.26 -3.22
CA GLU A 241 18.91 -20.44 -3.77
C GLU A 241 18.62 -21.52 -2.72
N GLU A 242 19.45 -21.62 -1.67
CA GLU A 242 19.22 -22.58 -0.57
C GLU A 242 17.93 -22.23 0.19
N LEU A 243 17.70 -20.95 0.49
CA LEU A 243 16.51 -20.51 1.23
C LEU A 243 15.27 -20.50 0.34
N ILE A 244 15.38 -20.09 -0.93
CA ILE A 244 14.27 -20.16 -1.92
C ILE A 244 13.82 -21.61 -2.07
N THR A 245 14.74 -22.53 -2.33
CA THR A 245 14.43 -23.97 -2.51
C THR A 245 13.76 -24.54 -1.26
N LEU A 246 14.27 -24.20 -0.07
CA LEU A 246 13.66 -24.64 1.19
C LEU A 246 12.20 -24.16 1.30
N VAL A 247 11.93 -22.88 1.02
CA VAL A 247 10.59 -22.31 1.14
C VAL A 247 9.63 -22.90 0.11
N LEU A 248 10.03 -22.98 -1.17
CA LEU A 248 9.18 -23.53 -2.23
C LEU A 248 8.86 -25.01 -2.00
N ASN A 249 9.84 -25.82 -1.61
CA ASN A 249 9.61 -27.22 -1.28
C ASN A 249 8.68 -27.36 -0.08
N THR A 250 8.86 -26.54 0.96
CA THR A 250 7.99 -26.58 2.15
C THR A 250 6.55 -26.20 1.82
N LEU A 251 6.34 -25.20 0.95
CA LEU A 251 5.01 -24.84 0.46
C LEU A 251 4.39 -26.00 -0.33
N GLN A 252 5.14 -26.56 -1.28
CA GLN A 252 4.70 -27.65 -2.15
C GLN A 252 4.36 -28.92 -1.36
N GLU A 253 5.20 -29.34 -0.42
CA GLU A 253 5.00 -30.54 0.40
C GLU A 253 3.79 -30.45 1.33
N ASN A 254 3.30 -29.24 1.60
CA ASN A 254 2.13 -28.99 2.44
C ASN A 254 0.90 -28.52 1.65
N ASP A 255 0.91 -28.66 0.31
CA ASP A 255 -0.18 -28.25 -0.60
C ASP A 255 -0.58 -26.77 -0.46
N ILE A 256 0.40 -25.89 -0.17
CA ILE A 256 0.19 -24.45 -0.02
C ILE A 256 0.60 -23.76 -1.32
N SER A 257 -0.35 -23.08 -1.97
CA SER A 257 -0.03 -22.26 -3.15
C SER A 257 0.88 -21.08 -2.76
N PRO A 258 2.00 -20.83 -3.47
CA PRO A 258 2.85 -19.66 -3.27
C PRO A 258 2.09 -18.33 -3.33
N GLU A 259 1.04 -18.27 -4.14
CA GLU A 259 0.22 -17.06 -4.30
C GLU A 259 -0.54 -16.67 -3.03
N ARG A 260 -0.73 -17.60 -2.06
CA ARG A 260 -1.34 -17.28 -0.75
C ARG A 260 -0.37 -16.59 0.21
N VAL A 261 0.93 -16.58 -0.10
CA VAL A 261 1.93 -15.92 0.73
C VAL A 261 1.76 -14.40 0.60
N ALA A 262 1.43 -13.78 1.72
CA ALA A 262 1.29 -12.34 1.86
C ALA A 262 2.62 -11.66 2.17
N VAL A 263 3.43 -12.31 3.02
CA VAL A 263 4.61 -11.70 3.60
C VAL A 263 5.67 -12.74 3.97
N VAL A 264 6.93 -12.41 3.71
CA VAL A 264 8.09 -13.10 4.26
C VAL A 264 8.56 -12.32 5.49
N VAL A 265 8.78 -13.02 6.60
CA VAL A 265 9.13 -12.39 7.88
C VAL A 265 10.36 -12.99 8.51
N SER A 266 11.15 -12.14 9.18
CA SER A 266 12.35 -12.58 9.89
C SER A 266 12.69 -11.70 11.09
N LEU A 267 13.79 -12.04 11.77
CA LEU A 267 14.40 -11.17 12.78
C LEU A 267 15.10 -9.98 12.12
N ASP A 268 15.02 -8.81 12.73
CA ASP A 268 15.61 -7.57 12.23
C ASP A 268 17.14 -7.59 12.04
N LEU A 269 17.86 -8.42 12.79
CA LEU A 269 19.28 -8.71 12.53
C LEU A 269 19.55 -9.28 11.13
N LYS A 270 18.52 -9.76 10.43
CA LYS A 270 18.56 -10.27 9.06
C LYS A 270 17.99 -9.28 8.04
N ALA A 271 17.75 -8.03 8.42
CA ALA A 271 17.19 -7.03 7.51
C ALA A 271 18.07 -6.76 6.29
N ASP A 272 19.37 -7.02 6.38
CA ASP A 272 20.35 -6.88 5.30
C ASP A 272 20.70 -8.20 4.60
N GLU A 273 20.08 -9.33 4.98
CA GLU A 273 20.47 -10.65 4.47
C GLU A 273 19.87 -10.91 3.07
N PRO A 274 20.70 -11.03 2.01
CA PRO A 274 20.21 -11.15 0.63
C PRO A 274 19.29 -12.35 0.39
N ALA A 275 19.53 -13.47 1.08
CA ALA A 275 18.71 -14.67 0.95
C ALA A 275 17.24 -14.42 1.33
N VAL A 276 16.99 -13.64 2.40
CA VAL A 276 15.62 -13.32 2.86
C VAL A 276 14.87 -12.49 1.82
N HIS A 277 15.53 -11.48 1.25
CA HIS A 277 14.97 -10.63 0.20
C HIS A 277 14.72 -11.40 -1.10
N ALA A 278 15.59 -12.35 -1.43
CA ALA A 278 15.45 -13.16 -2.62
C ALA A 278 14.21 -14.07 -2.56
N VAL A 279 13.88 -14.63 -1.40
CA VAL A 279 12.62 -15.36 -1.19
C VAL A 279 11.41 -14.46 -1.42
N ALA A 280 11.39 -13.27 -0.81
CA ALA A 280 10.29 -12.33 -0.95
C ALA A 280 10.09 -11.91 -2.42
N LYS A 281 11.18 -11.66 -3.14
CA LYS A 281 11.17 -11.38 -4.58
C LYS A 281 10.63 -12.56 -5.40
N ASN A 282 11.04 -13.78 -5.08
CA ASN A 282 10.60 -14.99 -5.79
C ASN A 282 9.10 -15.26 -5.59
N LEU A 283 8.57 -14.96 -4.40
CA LEU A 283 7.16 -15.09 -4.05
C LEU A 283 6.33 -13.83 -4.40
N GLU A 284 6.94 -12.82 -5.02
CA GLU A 284 6.32 -11.53 -5.37
C GLU A 284 5.58 -10.88 -4.19
N CYS A 285 6.17 -10.91 -3.00
CA CYS A 285 5.58 -10.40 -1.77
C CYS A 285 6.53 -9.48 -0.99
N SER A 286 5.99 -8.83 0.05
CA SER A 286 6.77 -7.95 0.91
C SER A 286 7.59 -8.74 1.93
N VAL A 287 8.73 -8.17 2.34
CA VAL A 287 9.53 -8.67 3.47
C VAL A 287 9.41 -7.73 4.66
N ARG A 288 9.21 -8.29 5.85
CA ARG A 288 9.08 -7.54 7.11
C ARG A 288 9.90 -8.16 8.23
N PHE A 289 10.24 -7.36 9.23
CA PHE A 289 11.15 -7.75 10.30
C PHE A 289 10.59 -7.43 11.67
N PHE A 290 10.95 -8.24 12.66
CA PHE A 290 10.60 -8.05 14.06
C PHE A 290 11.85 -7.98 14.92
N ASP A 291 11.77 -7.30 16.07
CA ASP A 291 12.85 -7.34 17.06
C ASP A 291 12.83 -8.64 17.87
N ALA A 292 13.95 -8.96 18.51
CA ALA A 292 14.11 -10.19 19.28
C ALA A 292 13.11 -10.30 20.44
N ALA A 293 12.77 -9.18 21.08
CA ALA A 293 11.83 -9.16 22.21
C ALA A 293 10.41 -9.57 21.79
N THR A 294 9.96 -9.10 20.62
CA THR A 294 8.68 -9.48 20.02
C THR A 294 8.65 -10.97 19.72
N LEU A 295 9.73 -11.51 19.15
CA LEU A 295 9.80 -12.95 18.85
C LEU A 295 9.89 -13.80 20.11
N GLU A 296 10.60 -13.35 21.14
CA GLU A 296 10.74 -14.04 22.43
C GLU A 296 9.42 -14.09 23.20
N ALA A 297 8.55 -13.09 23.07
CA ALA A 297 7.21 -13.14 23.65
C ALA A 297 6.37 -14.33 23.12
N LEU A 298 6.72 -14.87 21.95
CA LEU A 298 6.06 -16.01 21.32
C LEU A 298 6.68 -17.36 21.70
N THR A 299 7.73 -17.40 22.52
CA THR A 299 8.37 -18.64 22.99
C THR A 299 7.38 -19.71 23.46
N PRO A 300 6.30 -19.40 24.22
CA PRO A 300 5.32 -20.41 24.63
C PRO A 300 4.54 -21.07 23.48
N LYS A 301 4.46 -20.43 22.31
CA LYS A 301 3.77 -20.91 21.11
C LYS A 301 4.70 -21.67 20.15
N LEU A 302 6.02 -21.62 20.36
CA LEU A 302 7.00 -22.30 19.51
C LEU A 302 6.93 -23.82 19.67
N LYS A 303 7.20 -24.54 18.57
CA LYS A 303 7.35 -26.00 18.58
C LYS A 303 8.82 -26.41 18.73
N ASN A 304 9.74 -25.58 18.28
CA ASN A 304 11.18 -25.88 18.26
C ASN A 304 12.03 -24.75 18.88
N PRO A 305 11.86 -24.43 20.18
CA PRO A 305 12.70 -23.45 20.86
C PRO A 305 14.17 -23.91 20.94
N SER A 306 15.12 -22.98 20.83
CA SER A 306 16.55 -23.27 20.78
C SER A 306 17.36 -22.30 21.64
N GLU A 307 18.01 -22.85 22.66
CA GLU A 307 18.92 -22.10 23.55
C GLU A 307 20.10 -21.48 22.79
N ILE A 308 20.61 -22.18 21.77
CA ILE A 308 21.70 -21.68 20.91
C ILE A 308 21.26 -20.40 20.18
N VAL A 309 20.03 -20.38 19.66
CA VAL A 309 19.47 -19.20 18.98
C VAL A 309 19.23 -18.09 19.99
N PHE A 310 18.74 -18.41 21.19
CA PHE A 310 18.54 -17.42 22.24
C PHE A 310 19.86 -16.73 22.65
N GLN A 311 20.93 -17.50 22.83
CA GLN A 311 22.25 -16.95 23.16
C GLN A 311 22.83 -16.06 22.06
N GLU A 312 22.56 -16.37 20.79
CA GLU A 312 23.10 -15.64 19.65
C GLU A 312 22.32 -14.35 19.33
N VAL A 313 20.98 -14.43 19.36
CA VAL A 313 20.12 -13.37 18.83
C VAL A 313 19.03 -12.90 19.79
N GLY A 314 18.97 -13.45 21.00
CA GLY A 314 18.05 -13.01 22.05
C GLY A 314 16.61 -13.53 21.91
N CYS A 315 16.35 -14.50 21.04
CA CYS A 315 15.05 -15.18 20.97
C CYS A 315 15.19 -16.69 20.72
N HIS A 316 14.27 -17.50 21.23
CA HIS A 316 14.35 -18.97 21.12
C HIS A 316 14.03 -19.53 19.73
N GLY A 317 13.42 -18.76 18.82
CA GLY A 317 13.08 -19.24 17.48
C GLY A 317 12.74 -18.13 16.50
N VAL A 318 13.62 -17.93 15.51
CA VAL A 318 13.44 -16.90 14.47
C VAL A 318 12.30 -17.24 13.51
N ALA A 319 12.38 -18.38 12.80
CA ALA A 319 11.41 -18.73 11.75
C ALA A 319 9.98 -18.87 12.30
N GLU A 320 9.79 -19.71 13.32
CA GLU A 320 8.47 -19.92 13.94
C GLU A 320 7.95 -18.64 14.63
N GLY A 321 8.80 -17.96 15.40
CA GLY A 321 8.42 -16.74 16.10
C GLY A 321 8.01 -15.64 15.13
N ALA A 322 8.77 -15.43 14.05
CA ALA A 322 8.44 -14.40 13.06
C ALA A 322 7.14 -14.72 12.31
N ALA A 323 6.94 -15.98 11.91
CA ALA A 323 5.70 -16.40 11.26
C ALA A 323 4.48 -16.19 12.18
N LEU A 324 4.59 -16.58 13.45
CA LEU A 324 3.53 -16.39 14.45
C LEU A 324 3.28 -14.91 14.77
N ALA A 325 4.33 -14.08 14.83
CA ALA A 325 4.19 -12.64 15.05
C ALA A 325 3.41 -11.97 13.92
N ALA A 326 3.60 -12.43 12.68
CA ALA A 326 2.92 -11.90 11.51
C ALA A 326 1.42 -12.20 11.49
N VAL A 327 1.01 -13.39 11.95
CA VAL A 327 -0.41 -13.80 11.95
C VAL A 327 -1.17 -13.43 13.24
N GLY A 328 -0.47 -12.93 14.26
CA GLY A 328 -1.08 -12.49 15.51
C GLY A 328 -1.71 -13.61 16.34
N ASP A 329 -2.65 -13.25 17.21
CA ASP A 329 -3.25 -14.19 18.17
C ASP A 329 -4.30 -15.14 17.57
N SER A 330 -4.90 -14.75 16.44
CA SER A 330 -5.89 -15.56 15.70
C SER A 330 -5.26 -16.56 14.74
N GLY A 331 -3.98 -16.39 14.39
CA GLY A 331 -3.28 -17.27 13.48
C GLY A 331 -2.70 -18.53 14.13
N ILE A 332 -2.42 -19.53 13.30
CA ILE A 332 -1.85 -20.81 13.70
C ILE A 332 -0.53 -21.08 13.00
N LEU A 333 0.37 -21.78 13.68
CA LEU A 333 1.57 -22.33 13.05
C LEU A 333 1.16 -23.58 12.26
N LEU A 334 1.12 -23.46 10.93
CA LEU A 334 0.71 -24.53 10.01
C LEU A 334 1.85 -25.52 9.79
N VAL A 335 3.05 -25.01 9.53
CA VAL A 335 4.26 -25.81 9.35
C VAL A 335 5.32 -25.39 10.37
N PRO A 336 5.69 -26.26 11.33
CA PRO A 336 6.79 -26.02 12.25
C PRO A 336 8.13 -25.85 11.52
N LYS A 337 9.16 -25.46 12.26
CA LYS A 337 10.51 -25.22 11.73
C LYS A 337 11.02 -26.37 10.87
N VAL A 338 11.21 -26.11 9.59
CA VAL A 338 11.94 -26.96 8.63
C VAL A 338 13.35 -26.40 8.47
N LYS A 339 14.35 -27.27 8.35
CA LYS A 339 15.74 -26.89 8.09
C LYS A 339 16.12 -27.33 6.68
N SER A 340 16.95 -26.54 5.99
CA SER A 340 17.52 -26.96 4.71
C SER A 340 18.38 -28.20 4.87
N SER A 341 18.52 -28.95 3.80
CA SER A 341 19.59 -29.93 3.63
C SER A 341 20.67 -29.28 2.77
N GLY A 342 21.70 -28.70 3.39
CA GLY A 342 22.79 -28.07 2.65
C GLY A 342 23.52 -29.08 1.74
N MET A 343 24.18 -28.62 0.68
CA MET A 343 25.01 -29.47 -0.20
C MET A 343 26.10 -30.26 0.53
N SER A 344 26.45 -29.87 1.76
CA SER A 344 27.44 -30.51 2.65
C SER A 344 26.82 -31.23 3.86
N GLY A 345 25.50 -31.36 3.95
CA GLY A 345 24.79 -32.13 4.99
C GLY A 345 24.40 -31.37 6.26
N ALA A 346 24.84 -30.12 6.46
CA ALA A 346 24.36 -29.23 7.51
C ALA A 346 23.63 -28.03 6.89
N GLY A 347 22.31 -27.96 7.06
CA GLY A 347 21.51 -26.84 6.56
C GLY A 347 21.80 -25.53 7.28
N ARG A 348 21.94 -24.44 6.52
CA ARG A 348 22.19 -23.09 7.04
C ARG A 348 20.93 -22.23 7.07
N ALA A 349 19.82 -22.74 6.53
CA ALA A 349 18.55 -22.06 6.40
C ALA A 349 17.43 -22.81 7.12
N THR A 350 16.44 -22.04 7.58
CA THR A 350 15.24 -22.53 8.25
C THR A 350 14.03 -21.73 7.82
N CYS A 351 12.88 -22.39 7.67
CA CYS A 351 11.61 -21.73 7.43
C CYS A 351 10.53 -22.33 8.34
N ALA A 352 9.45 -21.58 8.53
CA ALA A 352 8.22 -22.01 9.18
C ALA A 352 7.06 -21.27 8.50
N ILE A 353 5.88 -21.87 8.52
CA ILE A 353 4.71 -21.29 7.84
C ILE A 353 3.60 -21.13 8.87
N ALA A 354 3.06 -19.93 8.96
CA ALA A 354 1.88 -19.63 9.74
C ALA A 354 0.74 -19.20 8.83
N GLU A 355 -0.46 -19.56 9.21
CA GLU A 355 -1.69 -19.21 8.51
C GLU A 355 -2.54 -18.33 9.42
N SER A 356 -2.96 -17.20 8.87
CA SER A 356 -3.95 -16.32 9.46
C SER A 356 -5.34 -16.75 9.00
N ALA A 357 -6.29 -16.64 9.91
CA ALA A 357 -7.70 -16.58 9.60
C ALA A 357 -7.96 -15.50 8.52
N GLU A 358 -7.53 -14.27 8.79
CA GLU A 358 -7.81 -13.09 7.97
C GLU A 358 -6.70 -12.81 6.94
N PHE A 359 -6.98 -11.91 6.00
CA PHE A 359 -5.96 -11.35 5.12
C PHE A 359 -4.86 -10.64 5.91
N LEU A 360 -3.64 -10.81 5.44
CA LEU A 360 -2.48 -10.14 6.01
C LEU A 360 -2.15 -8.92 5.16
N ASP A 361 -2.24 -7.73 5.75
CA ASP A 361 -1.67 -6.51 5.18
C ASP A 361 -0.18 -6.40 5.59
N PRO A 362 0.78 -6.58 4.66
CA PRO A 362 2.20 -6.52 5.00
C PRO A 362 2.66 -5.16 5.51
N GLN A 363 1.93 -4.08 5.25
CA GLN A 363 2.28 -2.75 5.73
C GLN A 363 2.09 -2.62 7.26
N MET A 364 1.12 -3.36 7.80
CA MET A 364 0.78 -3.39 9.22
C MET A 364 1.59 -4.42 10.03
N ILE A 365 2.41 -5.24 9.36
CA ILE A 365 3.16 -6.34 9.96
C ILE A 365 4.62 -5.94 10.17
N GLY A 366 5.10 -5.98 11.42
CA GLY A 366 6.52 -5.70 11.74
C GLY A 366 7.02 -4.38 11.13
N ARG A 367 8.31 -4.32 10.77
CA ARG A 367 8.93 -3.16 10.10
C ARG A 367 9.60 -3.53 8.77
N ALA A 368 9.67 -2.57 7.84
CA ALA A 368 10.46 -2.71 6.62
C ALA A 368 11.96 -2.62 6.89
N GLN A 369 12.77 -3.03 5.91
CA GLN A 369 14.17 -2.61 5.85
C GLN A 369 14.24 -1.10 5.63
N GLY A 370 15.04 -0.40 6.44
CA GLY A 370 15.22 1.04 6.23
C GLY A 370 16.16 1.34 5.08
N THR A 371 16.19 2.61 4.68
CA THR A 371 16.98 3.09 3.55
C THR A 371 17.79 4.29 4.00
N LEU A 372 19.07 4.33 3.62
CA LEU A 372 19.93 5.50 3.80
C LEU A 372 20.30 6.07 2.42
N PHE A 373 19.75 7.22 2.08
CA PHE A 373 20.21 8.03 0.96
C PHE A 373 21.40 8.87 1.39
N ILE A 374 22.49 8.82 0.64
CA ILE A 374 23.63 9.72 0.82
C ILE A 374 23.51 10.80 -0.26
N VAL A 375 23.06 11.98 0.14
CA VAL A 375 22.61 13.01 -0.80
C VAL A 375 23.61 14.16 -0.85
N GLY A 376 24.11 14.43 -2.05
CA GLY A 376 24.84 15.65 -2.36
C GLY A 376 23.92 16.74 -2.87
N THR A 377 23.92 17.91 -2.25
CA THR A 377 23.01 19.00 -2.62
C THR A 377 23.56 19.92 -3.72
N GLY A 378 24.81 19.71 -4.14
CA GLY A 378 25.48 20.61 -5.09
C GLY A 378 25.81 22.00 -4.49
N PRO A 379 26.25 22.97 -5.33
CA PRO A 379 26.81 24.25 -4.88
C PRO A 379 25.75 25.32 -4.55
N GLY A 380 24.93 25.05 -3.54
CA GLY A 380 24.20 26.10 -2.83
C GLY A 380 22.73 26.28 -3.21
N THR A 381 22.41 26.69 -4.46
CA THR A 381 21.04 27.13 -4.80
C THR A 381 20.15 26.00 -5.31
N PRO A 382 18.81 26.07 -5.09
CA PRO A 382 17.87 25.04 -5.56
C PRO A 382 17.95 24.75 -7.06
N GLN A 383 18.18 25.77 -7.90
CA GLN A 383 18.30 25.63 -9.35
C GLN A 383 19.45 24.72 -9.82
N TRP A 384 20.42 24.46 -8.95
CA TRP A 384 21.62 23.67 -9.24
C TRP A 384 21.56 22.29 -8.60
N ARG A 385 20.47 21.98 -7.89
CA ARG A 385 20.24 20.68 -7.26
C ARG A 385 19.74 19.69 -8.30
N LEU A 386 20.26 18.46 -8.25
CA LEU A 386 19.82 17.42 -9.16
C LEU A 386 18.38 16.99 -8.81
N PRO A 387 17.49 16.78 -9.79
CA PRO A 387 16.12 16.33 -9.54
C PRO A 387 16.05 15.04 -8.71
N GLU A 388 17.00 14.13 -8.91
CA GLU A 388 17.07 12.87 -8.17
C GLU A 388 17.38 13.10 -6.67
N SER A 389 18.24 14.07 -6.35
CA SER A 389 18.52 14.46 -4.96
C SER A 389 17.26 15.01 -4.29
N GLU A 390 16.44 15.78 -5.00
CA GLU A 390 15.17 16.28 -4.44
C GLU A 390 14.18 15.17 -4.16
N LYS A 391 14.03 14.22 -5.10
CA LYS A 391 13.18 13.04 -4.90
C LYS A 391 13.58 12.26 -3.66
N MET A 392 14.88 12.01 -3.47
CA MET A 392 15.40 11.33 -2.29
C MET A 392 15.13 12.10 -0.99
N LEU A 393 15.34 13.42 -1.02
CA LEU A 393 15.08 14.30 0.14
C LEU A 393 13.59 14.33 0.50
N ARG A 394 12.69 14.44 -0.49
CA ARG A 394 11.24 14.44 -0.28
C ARG A 394 10.74 13.08 0.22
N LYS A 395 11.30 11.97 -0.28
CA LYS A 395 10.95 10.61 0.14
C LYS A 395 11.43 10.26 1.56
N ALA A 396 12.48 10.91 2.05
CA ALA A 396 13.02 10.63 3.38
C ALA A 396 12.06 11.08 4.50
N THR A 397 11.96 10.29 5.57
CA THR A 397 11.24 10.66 6.81
C THR A 397 12.13 11.47 7.75
N ASP A 398 13.45 11.25 7.69
CA ASP A 398 14.44 11.87 8.56
C ASP A 398 15.59 12.44 7.74
N TRP A 399 15.96 13.69 8.04
CA TRP A 399 17.12 14.37 7.44
C TRP A 399 18.24 14.49 8.45
N VAL A 400 19.42 14.06 8.09
CA VAL A 400 20.61 14.07 8.96
C VAL A 400 21.70 14.86 8.27
N GLY A 401 22.21 15.91 8.91
CA GLY A 401 23.16 16.81 8.26
C GLY A 401 23.85 17.77 9.21
N TYR A 402 24.91 18.41 8.70
CA TYR A 402 25.44 19.62 9.31
C TYR A 402 24.38 20.73 9.20
N GLY A 403 24.21 21.55 10.25
CA GLY A 403 23.18 22.59 10.31
C GLY A 403 23.08 23.44 9.04
N LEU A 404 24.20 23.97 8.55
CA LEU A 404 24.21 24.80 7.34
C LEU A 404 23.75 24.04 6.09
N TYR A 405 24.00 22.73 5.98
CA TYR A 405 23.55 21.95 4.81
C TYR A 405 22.05 21.72 4.84
N LEU A 406 21.47 21.55 6.03
CA LEU A 406 20.03 21.46 6.22
C LEU A 406 19.34 22.79 5.89
N ASP A 407 19.99 23.91 6.21
CA ASP A 407 19.47 25.24 5.89
C ASP A 407 19.46 25.50 4.37
N LEU A 408 20.41 24.94 3.61
CA LEU A 408 20.45 25.04 2.14
C LEU A 408 19.35 24.26 1.41
N ILE A 409 18.64 23.37 2.11
CA ILE A 409 17.56 22.55 1.56
C ILE A 409 16.22 22.79 2.26
N SER A 410 16.10 23.87 3.03
CA SER A 410 14.90 24.17 3.79
C SER A 410 13.66 24.36 2.91
N ASP A 411 13.85 24.73 1.64
CA ASP A 411 12.81 24.83 0.61
C ASP A 411 12.09 23.50 0.33
N LEU A 412 12.75 22.36 0.57
CA LEU A 412 12.16 21.04 0.37
C LEU A 412 11.45 20.50 1.61
N HIS A 413 11.53 21.20 2.75
CA HIS A 413 11.05 20.67 4.03
C HIS A 413 9.53 20.63 4.07
N ASN A 414 9.01 19.43 4.27
CA ASN A 414 7.58 19.13 4.35
C ASN A 414 7.33 18.06 5.42
N GLY A 415 7.70 18.37 6.67
CA GLY A 415 7.44 17.50 7.83
C GLY A 415 8.53 16.48 8.16
N GLN A 416 9.65 16.43 7.42
CA GLN A 416 10.76 15.53 7.75
C GLN A 416 11.38 15.89 9.10
N LYS A 417 11.78 14.89 9.88
CA LYS A 417 12.48 15.12 11.15
C LYS A 417 13.94 15.47 10.90
N GLN A 418 14.36 16.68 11.29
CA GLN A 418 15.75 17.13 11.13
C GLN A 418 16.61 16.74 12.33
N HIS A 419 17.75 16.10 12.07
CA HIS A 419 18.79 15.77 13.04
C HIS A 419 20.04 16.58 12.70
N ARG A 420 20.22 17.69 13.43
CA ARG A 420 21.26 18.68 13.22
C ARG A 420 22.51 18.32 14.02
N PHE A 421 23.65 18.31 13.34
CA PHE A 421 24.97 18.10 13.93
C PHE A 421 25.89 19.28 13.63
N ASP A 422 26.96 19.43 14.40
CA ASP A 422 27.99 20.44 14.19
C ASP A 422 29.05 19.97 13.18
N LEU A 423 29.87 20.91 12.72
CA LEU A 423 31.05 20.63 11.91
C LEU A 423 32.07 19.81 12.74
N GLY A 424 32.72 18.82 12.14
CA GLY A 424 33.68 17.94 12.85
C GLY A 424 33.03 16.75 13.57
N GLN A 425 31.72 16.56 13.41
CA GLN A 425 30.96 15.42 13.97
C GLN A 425 30.53 14.41 12.89
N GLU A 426 31.31 14.26 11.82
CA GLU A 426 30.96 13.43 10.66
C GLU A 426 30.66 11.98 11.06
N GLU A 427 31.52 11.38 11.90
CA GLU A 427 31.34 9.99 12.32
C GLU A 427 30.07 9.80 13.18
N VAL A 428 29.84 10.71 14.14
CA VAL A 428 28.64 10.68 15.00
C VAL A 428 27.37 10.83 14.16
N ARG A 429 27.42 11.72 13.17
CA ARG A 429 26.32 11.97 12.23
C ARG A 429 26.00 10.74 11.38
N VAL A 430 27.03 10.07 10.83
CA VAL A 430 26.84 8.84 10.04
C VAL A 430 26.28 7.72 10.91
N ARG A 431 26.81 7.49 12.11
CA ARG A 431 26.30 6.49 13.05
C ARG A 431 24.83 6.72 13.37
N HIS A 432 24.45 7.97 13.61
CA HIS A 432 23.05 8.33 13.88
C HIS A 432 22.14 8.04 12.67
N ALA A 433 22.58 8.39 11.47
CA ALA A 433 21.84 8.11 10.24
C ALA A 433 21.66 6.59 10.00
N LEU A 434 22.72 5.81 10.21
CA LEU A 434 22.68 4.34 10.12
C LEU A 434 21.73 3.74 11.16
N LYS A 435 21.76 4.23 12.41
CA LYS A 435 20.86 3.78 13.48
C LYS A 435 19.39 4.05 13.15
N LEU A 436 19.08 5.22 12.58
CA LEU A 436 17.72 5.54 12.13
C LEU A 436 17.29 4.62 10.98
N ALA A 437 18.16 4.38 10.00
CA ALA A 437 17.88 3.45 8.92
C ALA A 437 17.68 2.02 9.45
N ALA A 438 18.46 1.57 10.43
CA ALA A 438 18.29 0.26 11.07
C ALA A 438 16.92 0.10 11.77
N GLN A 439 16.26 1.22 12.15
CA GLN A 439 14.89 1.22 12.67
C GLN A 439 13.81 1.10 11.58
N GLY A 440 14.19 0.91 10.31
CA GLY A 440 13.24 0.81 9.19
C GLY A 440 12.91 2.14 8.53
N LYS A 441 13.57 3.24 8.90
CA LYS A 441 13.28 4.59 8.38
C LYS A 441 13.95 4.83 7.03
N THR A 442 13.38 5.75 6.26
CA THR A 442 14.02 6.32 5.06
C THR A 442 14.75 7.59 5.48
N VAL A 443 16.08 7.55 5.48
CA VAL A 443 16.94 8.61 6.01
C VAL A 443 17.72 9.25 4.87
N ALA A 444 17.80 10.57 4.83
CA ALA A 444 18.73 11.29 3.95
C ALA A 444 19.89 11.88 4.76
N LEU A 445 21.10 11.38 4.51
CA LEU A 445 22.35 11.93 5.02
C LEU A 445 22.89 12.96 4.03
N ILE A 446 22.93 14.22 4.46
CA ILE A 446 23.13 15.37 3.58
C ILE A 446 24.56 15.86 3.63
N SER A 447 25.14 16.08 2.44
CA SER A 447 26.44 16.70 2.22
C SER A 447 26.31 17.89 1.27
N SER A 448 27.10 18.94 1.49
CA SER A 448 27.34 19.95 0.45
C SER A 448 28.21 19.34 -0.65
N GLY A 449 27.81 19.49 -1.92
CA GLY A 449 28.54 18.90 -3.05
C GLY A 449 28.45 17.37 -3.11
N ASP A 450 29.33 16.74 -3.89
CA ASP A 450 29.30 15.29 -4.14
C ASP A 450 29.70 14.48 -2.88
N PRO A 451 28.84 13.57 -2.38
CA PRO A 451 29.11 12.86 -1.14
C PRO A 451 30.25 11.83 -1.24
N GLY A 452 30.61 11.41 -2.46
CA GLY A 452 31.79 10.58 -2.73
C GLY A 452 33.09 11.37 -2.70
N ILE A 453 33.08 12.62 -3.19
CA ILE A 453 34.26 13.51 -3.14
C ILE A 453 34.48 14.06 -1.72
N TYR A 454 33.39 14.43 -1.03
CA TYR A 454 33.45 15.00 0.32
C TYR A 454 33.41 13.94 1.44
N ALA A 455 33.83 12.71 1.14
CA ALA A 455 34.10 11.59 2.04
C ALA A 455 32.93 11.05 2.91
N MET A 456 31.75 11.67 2.87
CA MET A 456 30.58 11.17 3.62
C MET A 456 30.17 9.76 3.18
N SER A 457 30.23 9.46 1.87
CA SER A 457 29.97 8.10 1.37
C SER A 457 31.01 7.10 1.85
N SER A 458 32.30 7.45 1.77
CA SER A 458 33.39 6.58 2.23
C SER A 458 33.24 6.24 3.72
N LEU A 459 32.89 7.22 4.55
CA LEU A 459 32.69 7.02 5.98
C LEU A 459 31.48 6.12 6.29
N VAL A 460 30.39 6.23 5.51
CA VAL A 460 29.24 5.32 5.62
C VAL A 460 29.68 3.88 5.34
N PHE A 461 30.39 3.65 4.23
CA PHE A 461 30.84 2.30 3.88
C PHE A 461 31.87 1.75 4.88
N GLU A 462 32.80 2.56 5.38
CA GLU A 462 33.76 2.16 6.42
C GLU A 462 33.05 1.72 7.71
N LEU A 463 32.03 2.47 8.14
CA LEU A 463 31.28 2.13 9.35
C LEU A 463 30.39 0.88 9.17
N LEU A 464 29.89 0.64 7.97
CA LEU A 464 29.19 -0.61 7.62
C LEU A 464 30.16 -1.81 7.63
N GLU A 465 31.33 -1.69 7.00
CA GLU A 465 32.33 -2.76 6.93
C GLU A 465 32.90 -3.13 8.31
N THR A 466 33.14 -2.14 9.17
CA THR A 466 33.74 -2.37 10.49
C THR A 466 32.74 -2.87 11.53
N GLY A 467 31.44 -2.96 11.20
CA GLY A 467 30.38 -3.34 12.13
C GLY A 467 30.20 -2.36 13.29
N LYS A 468 30.88 -1.20 13.24
CA LYS A 468 30.74 -0.12 14.21
C LYS A 468 29.58 0.79 13.82
N SER A 469 28.50 0.27 13.25
CA SER A 469 27.29 1.06 12.95
C SER A 469 26.47 1.39 14.22
N GLY A 470 26.75 0.70 15.34
CA GLY A 470 26.18 0.98 16.66
C GLY A 470 25.13 -0.04 17.09
#